data_AF-A0A920B8J7-F1
#
_entry.id   AF-A0A920B8J7-F1
#
_cell.length_a   1.000
_cell.length_b   1.000
_cell.length_c   1.000
_cell.angle_alpha   90.00
_cell.angle_beta   90.00
_cell.angle_gamma   90.00
#
_symmetry.space_group_name_H-M   'P 1'
#
loop_
_entity.id
_entity.type
_entity.pdbx_description
1 polymer ?
#
loop_
_entity_poly.entity_id
_entity_poly.type
_entity_poly.pdbx_seq_one_letter_code
_entity_poly.pdbx_strand_id
1 'polypeptide(L)'
;MSQFLKKYFCKTGTVLTINTKYKKLYSGDKELCDISSAFTPQKWNLCEQEVLCCCLWKKITNICCQSSRHQNSYCIFSFKKITNKIRFNSSRKIFNKKIIDKSSGKFLYAGSDVRVKVNIVGSQDTTGLMTSQELESMAATTISPIIDAAYQSGCHTASVWDKRSQENIPRLMKFMNNFGLITGRDPKEKYHAMTDVIHKVLNDLTVDDWAIIIGGDSHTRMSKGVAFGADSGTVAIALATGEVTMPIPDSVKVTFKGEMMPYMDFRDVVHATQAQMLDKFDGENIFQGRIIEVHIGTLIADEAFTFTDWTAEMKAKASICISDSDTLIESLEIAKARIKVMIDKGMDNSSFVLQGLVNKAEKRISEIKSGVEKPLSPDSDAKYYAEFEVDLEAISQPMIADPDVNNNDISKRYTHDTIRALSYFKGKKKVDLGFVGSCMVHKGDLKVLAQMLRNLEQVHGKIEFKAPLVVTAPTYNIIDELKNEGDWKVLQQYSGFEFDDANPKTIARREYKNMMYLERPGCNLCMGNQEKAEEGDTVMATSTRLFKGRVVGDSKKKKGESLLASTPVVVLSALLGRTPSMKEYKIAVEGIDLTKYSPPIANLHS
;
A
#
# COMPACT_ATOMS: atom_id res chain seq x y z
N MET A 1 34.02 2.16 11.86
CA MET A 1 33.07 3.28 12.02
C MET A 1 33.70 4.50 11.36
N SER A 2 33.26 4.88 10.16
CA SER A 2 33.91 5.92 9.35
C SER A 2 33.96 7.27 10.09
N GLN A 3 34.93 8.13 9.75
CA GLN A 3 35.04 9.50 10.28
C GLN A 3 33.72 10.30 10.13
N PHE A 4 32.90 9.96 9.14
CA PHE A 4 31.60 10.55 8.89
C PHE A 4 30.59 10.29 10.03
N LEU A 5 30.53 9.05 10.54
CA LEU A 5 29.64 8.66 11.65
C LEU A 5 30.05 9.31 12.98
N LYS A 6 31.35 9.58 13.20
CA LYS A 6 31.83 10.27 14.41
C LYS A 6 31.41 11.75 14.46
N LYS A 7 31.24 12.42 13.32
CA LYS A 7 30.93 13.86 13.25
C LYS A 7 29.48 14.17 13.65
N TYR A 8 28.55 13.26 13.42
CA TYR A 8 27.11 13.47 13.62
C TYR A 8 26.50 12.55 14.69
N PHE A 9 27.34 11.93 15.52
CA PHE A 9 26.87 11.07 16.60
C PHE A 9 26.20 11.89 17.69
N CYS A 10 24.88 11.80 17.79
CA CYS A 10 24.06 12.49 18.79
C CYS A 10 23.67 11.49 19.88
N LYS A 11 24.28 11.58 21.08
CA LYS A 11 23.87 10.81 22.26
C LYS A 11 22.62 11.42 22.88
N THR A 12 21.79 10.63 23.56
CA THR A 12 20.74 11.17 24.43
C THR A 12 21.33 12.21 25.40
N GLY A 13 20.70 13.38 25.47
CA GLY A 13 21.20 14.53 26.25
C GLY A 13 22.17 15.45 25.50
N THR A 14 22.52 15.15 24.24
CA THR A 14 23.31 16.08 23.42
C THR A 14 22.49 17.32 23.10
N VAL A 15 23.01 18.49 23.46
CA VAL A 15 22.41 19.78 23.12
C VAL A 15 22.94 20.24 21.76
N LEU A 16 22.03 20.48 20.82
CA LEU A 16 22.31 21.01 19.49
C LEU A 16 21.51 22.30 19.28
N THR A 17 22.09 23.26 18.59
CA THR A 17 21.43 24.53 18.26
C THR A 17 21.10 24.54 16.78
N ILE A 18 19.80 24.61 16.47
CA ILE A 18 19.31 24.84 15.10
C ILE A 18 19.25 26.35 14.89
N ASN A 19 20.20 26.89 14.13
CA ASN A 19 20.16 28.30 13.78
C ASN A 19 19.37 28.48 12.49
N THR A 20 18.12 28.93 12.60
CA THR A 20 17.19 29.11 11.47
C THR A 20 17.58 30.29 10.57
N LYS A 21 18.22 31.33 11.11
CA LYS A 21 18.68 32.51 10.36
C LYS A 21 19.79 32.15 9.37
N TYR A 22 20.79 31.40 9.83
CA TYR A 22 21.90 30.95 9.00
C TYR A 22 21.65 29.58 8.35
N LYS A 23 20.57 28.90 8.74
CA LYS A 23 20.20 27.55 8.28
C LYS A 23 21.31 26.53 8.51
N LYS A 24 21.91 26.56 9.70
CA LYS A 24 23.02 25.70 10.13
C LYS A 24 22.68 24.98 11.44
N LEU A 25 23.22 23.77 11.60
CA LEU A 25 23.18 23.02 12.85
C LEU A 25 24.50 23.19 13.62
N TYR A 26 24.44 23.47 14.91
CA TYR A 26 25.60 23.67 15.77
C TYR A 26 25.62 22.74 16.98
N SER A 27 26.81 22.49 17.53
CA SER A 27 27.03 21.94 18.87
C SER A 27 27.98 22.87 19.63
N GLY A 28 27.45 23.59 20.63
CA GLY A 28 28.13 24.78 21.15
C GLY A 28 28.36 25.78 20.02
N ASP A 29 29.58 26.27 19.88
CA ASP A 29 29.96 27.23 18.82
C ASP A 29 30.38 26.56 17.49
N LYS A 30 30.40 25.22 17.42
CA LYS A 30 30.88 24.50 16.24
C LYS A 30 29.76 24.21 15.25
N GLU A 31 29.90 24.70 14.01
CA GLU A 31 29.03 24.30 12.90
C GLU A 31 29.23 22.82 12.56
N LEU A 32 28.12 22.07 12.53
CA LEU A 32 28.09 20.65 12.16
C LEU A 32 27.78 20.47 10.67
N CYS A 33 26.66 21.03 10.21
CA CYS A 33 26.21 20.93 8.82
C CYS A 33 25.25 22.04 8.40
N ASP A 34 25.11 22.17 7.07
CA ASP A 34 24.05 22.93 6.43
C ASP A 34 22.71 22.19 6.53
N ILE A 35 21.65 22.93 6.87
CA ILE A 35 20.27 22.41 6.97
C ILE A 35 19.29 23.26 6.15
N SER A 36 19.77 23.98 5.14
CA SER A 36 18.95 24.88 4.33
C SER A 36 17.80 24.20 3.59
N SER A 37 17.97 22.93 3.23
CA SER A 37 16.92 22.09 2.60
C SER A 37 15.72 21.82 3.52
N ALA A 38 15.87 21.98 4.84
CA ALA A 38 14.78 21.89 5.81
C ALA A 38 13.95 23.18 5.90
N PHE A 39 14.45 24.31 5.40
CA PHE A 39 13.81 25.63 5.48
C PHE A 39 13.52 26.21 4.09
N THR A 40 12.79 25.46 3.27
CA THR A 40 12.18 26.00 2.04
C THR A 40 11.10 27.02 2.40
N PRO A 41 10.71 27.95 1.51
CA PRO A 41 9.64 28.91 1.78
C PRO A 41 8.35 28.23 2.27
N GLN A 42 7.97 27.11 1.66
CA GLN A 42 6.82 26.33 2.13
C GLN A 42 7.01 25.79 3.55
N LYS A 43 8.14 25.15 3.86
CA LYS A 43 8.40 24.59 5.19
C LYS A 43 8.46 25.69 6.25
N TRP A 44 9.01 26.85 5.91
CA TRP A 44 9.05 28.02 6.79
C TRP A 44 7.65 28.50 7.17
N ASN A 45 6.76 28.64 6.18
CA ASN A 45 5.37 29.00 6.43
C ASN A 45 4.65 27.99 7.34
N LEU A 46 4.94 26.70 7.18
CA LEU A 46 4.42 25.63 8.05
C LEU A 46 5.04 25.63 9.45
N CYS A 47 6.19 26.27 9.67
CA CYS A 47 6.76 26.46 11.01
C CYS A 47 6.12 27.65 11.73
N GLU A 48 5.65 28.66 11.00
CA GLU A 48 5.02 29.87 11.57
C GLU A 48 3.52 29.69 11.85
N GLN A 49 2.87 28.74 11.18
CA GLN A 49 1.43 28.52 11.22
C GLN A 49 1.13 27.02 11.19
N GLU A 50 -0.01 26.60 11.75
CA GLU A 50 -0.47 25.22 11.60
C GLU A 50 -0.71 24.85 10.13
N VAL A 51 -0.44 23.58 9.78
CA VAL A 51 -0.50 23.07 8.40
C VAL A 51 -1.87 23.35 7.75
N LEU A 52 -2.94 23.12 8.52
CA LEU A 52 -4.32 23.32 8.12
C LEU A 52 -4.60 24.79 7.75
N CYS A 53 -4.23 25.72 8.64
CA CYS A 53 -4.38 27.15 8.43
C CYS A 53 -3.63 27.60 7.18
N CYS A 54 -2.39 27.13 7.00
CA CYS A 54 -1.58 27.41 5.82
C CYS A 54 -2.27 26.97 4.52
N CYS A 55 -2.83 25.77 4.46
CA CYS A 55 -3.48 25.25 3.26
C CYS A 55 -4.78 25.99 2.92
N LEU A 56 -5.65 26.20 3.92
CA LEU A 56 -6.93 26.90 3.73
C LEU A 56 -6.73 28.38 3.37
N TRP A 57 -5.83 29.06 4.08
CA TRP A 57 -5.55 30.47 3.83
C TRP A 57 -5.00 30.71 2.43
N LYS A 58 -4.12 29.82 1.94
CA LYS A 58 -3.62 29.85 0.55
C LYS A 58 -4.76 29.72 -0.46
N LYS A 59 -5.70 28.80 -0.23
CA LYS A 59 -6.86 28.61 -1.12
C LYS A 59 -7.74 29.86 -1.15
N ILE A 60 -8.10 30.39 0.01
CA ILE A 60 -8.93 31.61 0.14
C ILE A 60 -8.24 32.78 -0.56
N THR A 61 -6.96 33.01 -0.27
CA THR A 61 -6.17 34.08 -0.89
C THR A 61 -6.17 33.97 -2.41
N ASN A 62 -5.96 32.76 -2.95
CA ASN A 62 -5.95 32.56 -4.40
C ASN A 62 -7.33 32.80 -5.04
N ILE A 63 -8.42 32.37 -4.40
CA ILE A 63 -9.78 32.64 -4.88
C ILE A 63 -10.07 34.14 -4.88
N CYS A 64 -9.71 34.86 -3.81
CA CYS A 64 -9.85 36.31 -3.74
C CYS A 64 -9.03 36.99 -4.84
N CYS A 65 -7.78 36.60 -5.05
CA CYS A 65 -6.91 37.17 -6.08
C CYS A 65 -7.41 36.92 -7.50
N GLN A 66 -7.98 35.75 -7.78
CA GLN A 66 -8.58 35.46 -9.09
C GLN A 66 -9.85 36.27 -9.34
N SER A 67 -10.60 36.59 -8.28
CA SER A 67 -11.88 37.30 -8.37
C SER A 67 -11.69 38.82 -8.43
N SER A 68 -10.71 39.36 -7.72
CA SER A 68 -10.28 40.75 -7.86
C SER A 68 -9.43 40.88 -9.14
N ARG A 69 -9.74 41.76 -10.08
CA ARG A 69 -8.91 42.00 -11.30
C ARG A 69 -7.48 42.51 -11.03
N HIS A 70 -6.99 42.42 -9.79
CA HIS A 70 -5.62 42.69 -9.39
C HIS A 70 -4.78 41.43 -9.55
N GLN A 71 -4.08 41.33 -10.69
CA GLN A 71 -3.17 40.22 -11.01
C GLN A 71 -1.94 40.12 -10.08
N ASN A 72 -1.75 41.05 -9.13
CA ASN A 72 -0.49 41.20 -8.40
C ASN A 72 -0.66 41.56 -6.91
N SER A 73 -1.66 40.98 -6.24
CA SER A 73 -1.60 40.93 -4.78
C SER A 73 -0.56 39.89 -4.39
N TYR A 74 0.56 40.33 -3.80
CA TYR A 74 1.64 39.47 -3.30
C TYR A 74 1.04 38.27 -2.56
N CYS A 75 1.06 37.09 -3.19
CA CYS A 75 0.76 35.87 -2.47
C CYS A 75 1.87 35.74 -1.43
N ILE A 76 1.53 35.95 -0.15
CA ILE A 76 2.44 35.87 1.00
C ILE A 76 3.21 34.52 1.01
N PHE A 77 2.69 33.53 0.27
CA PHE A 77 3.22 32.19 0.15
C PHE A 77 3.84 31.97 -1.24
N SER A 78 5.13 32.26 -1.40
CA SER A 78 5.86 31.89 -2.61
C SER A 78 6.04 30.37 -2.70
N PHE A 79 5.70 29.79 -3.85
CA PHE A 79 5.96 28.37 -4.16
C PHE A 79 7.31 28.24 -4.86
N LYS A 80 8.11 27.24 -4.46
CA LYS A 80 9.30 26.88 -5.24
C LYS A 80 8.83 26.36 -6.59
N LYS A 81 9.20 27.03 -7.68
CA LYS A 81 8.88 26.61 -9.04
C LYS A 81 10.18 26.32 -9.79
N ILE A 82 10.33 25.09 -10.25
CA ILE A 82 11.43 24.65 -11.10
C ILE A 82 10.85 24.36 -12.48
N THR A 83 11.38 25.02 -13.51
CA THR A 83 10.99 24.82 -14.91
C THR A 83 12.19 24.34 -15.71
N ASN A 84 12.00 23.34 -16.55
CA ASN A 84 13.03 22.80 -17.43
C ASN A 84 12.38 22.36 -18.77
N LYS A 85 13.18 22.17 -19.84
CA LYS A 85 12.71 21.80 -21.19
C LYS A 85 12.73 20.29 -21.48
N ILE A 86 13.04 19.46 -20.48
CA ILE A 86 13.12 18.00 -20.57
C ILE A 86 11.71 17.39 -20.75
N ARG A 87 11.65 16.18 -21.30
CA ARG A 87 10.40 15.42 -21.39
C ARG A 87 10.03 14.75 -20.05
N PHE A 88 8.77 14.34 -19.89
CA PHE A 88 8.20 13.92 -18.61
C PHE A 88 8.20 12.42 -18.42
N ASN A 89 8.64 11.99 -17.24
CA ASN A 89 8.28 10.68 -16.70
C ASN A 89 6.79 10.67 -16.31
N SER A 90 6.24 9.49 -16.03
CA SER A 90 4.80 9.32 -15.81
C SER A 90 4.30 10.12 -14.60
N SER A 91 5.11 10.20 -13.53
CA SER A 91 4.77 11.04 -12.38
C SER A 91 4.59 12.50 -12.78
N ARG A 92 5.57 13.09 -13.48
CA ARG A 92 5.51 14.49 -13.89
C ARG A 92 4.33 14.76 -14.82
N LYS A 93 3.98 13.81 -15.70
CA LYS A 93 2.78 13.89 -16.54
C LYS A 93 1.51 14.00 -15.71
N ILE A 94 1.30 13.11 -14.73
CA ILE A 94 0.15 13.16 -13.82
C ILE A 94 0.09 14.50 -13.10
N PHE A 95 1.17 14.88 -12.39
CA PHE A 95 1.20 16.13 -11.62
C PHE A 95 0.88 17.33 -12.51
N ASN A 96 1.51 17.45 -13.68
CA ASN A 96 1.27 18.59 -14.58
C ASN A 96 -0.13 18.62 -15.21
N LYS A 97 -0.82 17.47 -15.32
CA LYS A 97 -2.24 17.39 -15.73
C LYS A 97 -3.19 17.80 -14.59
N LYS A 98 -2.79 17.63 -13.33
CA LYS A 98 -3.63 17.84 -12.14
C LYS A 98 -3.36 19.15 -11.38
N ILE A 99 -2.32 19.92 -11.73
CA ILE A 99 -2.05 21.23 -11.12
C ILE A 99 -3.22 22.20 -11.31
N ILE A 100 -3.62 22.86 -10.22
CA ILE A 100 -4.72 23.84 -10.21
C ILE A 100 -4.26 25.23 -10.67
N ASP A 101 -3.16 25.74 -10.11
CA ASP A 101 -2.68 27.11 -10.38
C ASP A 101 -1.64 27.17 -11.50
N LYS A 102 -1.90 26.49 -12.62
CA LYS A 102 -0.92 26.40 -13.69
C LYS A 102 -0.69 27.77 -14.31
N SER A 103 0.52 28.31 -14.14
CA SER A 103 0.96 29.50 -14.85
C SER A 103 1.05 29.14 -16.34
N SER A 104 0.31 29.85 -17.20
CA SER A 104 0.24 29.53 -18.64
C SER A 104 1.63 29.27 -19.24
N GLY A 105 1.76 28.16 -19.99
CA GLY A 105 2.97 27.80 -20.74
C GLY A 105 4.17 27.24 -19.95
N LYS A 106 4.08 27.05 -18.62
CA LYS A 106 5.21 26.52 -17.82
C LYS A 106 4.88 25.18 -17.18
N PHE A 107 5.68 24.16 -17.50
CA PHE A 107 5.65 22.87 -16.82
C PHE A 107 6.56 22.88 -15.59
N LEU A 108 6.10 22.24 -14.52
CA LEU A 108 6.80 22.18 -13.24
C LEU A 108 7.51 20.83 -13.05
N TYR A 109 8.69 20.89 -12.43
CA TYR A 109 9.60 19.77 -12.23
C TYR A 109 9.67 19.30 -10.79
N ALA A 110 10.31 18.14 -10.60
CA ALA A 110 10.61 17.60 -9.27
C ALA A 110 11.24 18.66 -8.35
N GLY A 111 10.77 18.69 -7.10
CA GLY A 111 11.10 19.72 -6.12
C GLY A 111 10.32 21.03 -6.26
N SER A 112 9.41 21.16 -7.23
CA SER A 112 8.44 22.26 -7.26
C SER A 112 7.29 21.99 -6.32
N ASP A 113 6.91 22.98 -5.54
CA ASP A 113 5.77 22.92 -4.64
C ASP A 113 4.48 23.21 -5.44
N VAL A 114 3.51 22.29 -5.41
CA VAL A 114 2.30 22.38 -6.24
C VAL A 114 1.02 22.09 -5.45
N ARG A 115 -0.08 22.70 -5.90
CA ARG A 115 -1.44 22.30 -5.53
C ARG A 115 -2.04 21.44 -6.65
N VAL A 116 -2.47 20.24 -6.32
CA VAL A 116 -3.01 19.27 -7.26
C VAL A 116 -4.40 18.81 -6.86
N LYS A 117 -5.25 18.57 -7.87
CA LYS A 117 -6.55 17.92 -7.68
C LYS A 117 -6.37 16.48 -7.24
N VAL A 118 -7.20 16.04 -6.30
CA VAL A 118 -7.27 14.65 -5.85
C VAL A 118 -8.52 14.00 -6.45
N ASN A 119 -8.36 12.82 -7.02
CA ASN A 119 -9.44 12.09 -7.68
C ASN A 119 -10.15 11.15 -6.70
N ILE A 120 -9.38 10.34 -5.95
CA ILE A 120 -9.93 9.32 -5.04
C ILE A 120 -9.35 9.53 -3.64
N VAL A 121 -10.18 9.42 -2.61
CA VAL A 121 -9.74 9.48 -1.21
C VAL A 121 -10.13 8.24 -0.41
N GLY A 122 -9.16 7.66 0.29
CA GLY A 122 -9.36 6.50 1.16
C GLY A 122 -9.26 6.83 2.65
N SER A 123 -10.14 6.25 3.46
CA SER A 123 -10.10 6.30 4.91
C SER A 123 -10.37 4.92 5.51
N GLN A 124 -9.63 4.54 6.54
CA GLN A 124 -9.83 3.27 7.26
C GLN A 124 -10.26 3.54 8.70
N ASP A 125 -10.66 2.51 9.42
CA ASP A 125 -11.36 2.58 10.71
C ASP A 125 -10.49 2.98 11.91
N THR A 126 -9.17 2.76 11.84
CA THR A 126 -8.23 3.19 12.89
C THR A 126 -7.75 4.63 12.73
N THR A 127 -7.72 5.16 11.50
CA THR A 127 -7.38 6.56 11.21
C THR A 127 -8.61 7.43 10.96
N GLY A 128 -9.74 6.83 10.62
CA GLY A 128 -10.97 7.52 10.22
C GLY A 128 -11.61 8.33 11.33
N LEU A 129 -11.50 7.88 12.59
CA LEU A 129 -11.93 8.70 13.74
C LEU A 129 -11.11 9.99 13.84
N MET A 130 -9.78 9.91 13.70
CA MET A 130 -8.94 11.11 13.66
C MET A 130 -9.29 11.97 12.44
N THR A 131 -9.50 11.37 11.27
CA THR A 131 -9.93 12.10 10.06
C THR A 131 -11.27 12.82 10.28
N SER A 132 -12.24 12.20 10.97
CA SER A 132 -13.51 12.86 11.29
C SER A 132 -13.33 14.06 12.22
N GLN A 133 -12.42 13.97 13.20
CA GLN A 133 -12.09 15.09 14.09
C GLN A 133 -11.44 16.24 13.34
N GLU A 134 -10.56 15.96 12.37
CA GLU A 134 -9.98 16.98 11.50
C GLU A 134 -11.02 17.63 10.58
N LEU A 135 -12.01 16.87 10.09
CA LEU A 135 -13.14 17.42 9.34
C LEU A 135 -14.03 18.32 10.20
N GLU A 136 -14.33 17.89 11.43
CA GLU A 136 -15.07 18.69 12.42
C GLU A 136 -14.34 19.99 12.77
N SER A 137 -13.01 19.94 12.97
CA SER A 137 -12.20 21.12 13.31
C SER A 137 -12.18 22.15 12.17
N MET A 138 -12.26 21.70 10.91
CA MET A 138 -12.43 22.56 9.73
C MET A 138 -13.85 23.08 9.53
N ALA A 139 -14.82 22.67 10.35
CA ALA A 139 -16.25 22.86 10.11
C ALA A 139 -16.69 22.34 8.71
N ALA A 140 -16.00 21.32 8.19
CA ALA A 140 -16.35 20.71 6.92
C ALA A 140 -17.56 19.80 7.14
N THR A 141 -18.65 20.05 6.41
CA THR A 141 -19.90 19.29 6.52
C THR A 141 -20.19 18.41 5.33
N THR A 142 -19.52 18.64 4.20
CA THR A 142 -19.71 17.88 2.96
C THR A 142 -18.42 17.69 2.20
N ILE A 143 -18.32 16.57 1.51
CA ILE A 143 -17.23 16.23 0.61
C ILE A 143 -17.15 17.21 -0.57
N SER A 144 -15.93 17.48 -1.01
CA SER A 144 -15.71 18.33 -2.17
C SER A 144 -16.29 17.71 -3.44
N PRO A 145 -17.05 18.47 -4.27
CA PRO A 145 -17.72 17.94 -5.46
C PRO A 145 -16.76 17.63 -6.63
N ILE A 146 -15.46 17.96 -6.49
CA ILE A 146 -14.44 17.66 -7.52
C ILE A 146 -13.73 16.33 -7.28
N ILE A 147 -13.99 15.67 -6.14
CA ILE A 147 -13.50 14.32 -5.87
C ILE A 147 -14.39 13.34 -6.63
N ASP A 148 -13.77 12.39 -7.32
CA ASP A 148 -14.50 11.41 -8.12
C ASP A 148 -15.20 10.39 -7.22
N ALA A 149 -14.53 9.94 -6.16
CA ALA A 149 -15.11 9.12 -5.11
C ALA A 149 -14.23 9.11 -3.84
N ALA A 150 -14.83 8.77 -2.71
CA ALA A 150 -14.11 8.50 -1.48
C ALA A 150 -14.74 7.34 -0.70
N TYR A 151 -13.91 6.58 -0.01
CA TYR A 151 -14.32 5.34 0.66
C TYR A 151 -13.83 5.25 2.10
N GLN A 152 -14.73 4.89 3.02
CA GLN A 152 -14.43 4.56 4.41
C GLN A 152 -14.61 3.06 4.66
N SER A 153 -13.52 2.37 5.00
CA SER A 153 -13.53 0.94 5.33
C SER A 153 -13.64 0.67 6.84
N GLY A 154 -13.98 -0.58 7.19
CA GLY A 154 -14.04 -1.11 8.56
C GLY A 154 -13.15 -2.33 8.77
N CYS A 155 -11.95 -2.34 8.16
CA CYS A 155 -11.15 -3.54 7.96
C CYS A 155 -10.11 -3.85 9.05
N HIS A 156 -9.66 -2.85 9.82
CA HIS A 156 -8.61 -3.01 10.83
C HIS A 156 -9.15 -3.44 12.20
N THR A 157 -10.44 -3.23 12.46
CA THR A 157 -11.14 -3.71 13.66
C THR A 157 -12.15 -4.80 13.33
N ALA A 158 -12.04 -5.43 12.17
CA ALA A 158 -12.99 -6.41 11.65
C ALA A 158 -13.00 -7.74 12.43
N SER A 159 -11.81 -8.23 12.81
CA SER A 159 -11.64 -9.58 13.38
C SER A 159 -12.32 -9.73 14.73
N VAL A 160 -12.31 -8.66 15.55
CA VAL A 160 -12.88 -8.65 16.89
C VAL A 160 -13.88 -7.52 17.03
N TRP A 161 -15.15 -7.87 17.19
CA TRP A 161 -16.24 -6.92 17.36
C TRP A 161 -16.47 -6.59 18.85
N ASP A 162 -15.45 -6.03 19.48
CA ASP A 162 -15.49 -5.65 20.90
C ASP A 162 -16.38 -4.41 21.17
N LYS A 163 -16.56 -4.06 22.46
CA LYS A 163 -17.41 -2.90 22.86
C LYS A 163 -16.96 -1.59 22.20
N ARG A 164 -15.64 -1.38 22.08
CA ARG A 164 -15.09 -0.16 21.44
C ARG A 164 -15.42 -0.12 19.96
N SER A 165 -15.34 -1.25 19.26
CA SER A 165 -15.67 -1.35 17.84
C SER A 165 -17.18 -1.17 17.62
N GLN A 166 -18.01 -1.76 18.49
CA GLN A 166 -19.47 -1.60 18.49
C GLN A 166 -19.91 -0.13 18.66
N GLU A 167 -19.21 0.64 19.49
CA GLU A 167 -19.50 2.06 19.70
C GLU A 167 -18.96 2.95 18.57
N ASN A 168 -17.69 2.76 18.20
CA ASN A 168 -16.99 3.71 17.33
C ASN A 168 -17.27 3.49 15.84
N ILE A 169 -17.36 2.24 15.36
CA ILE A 169 -17.45 1.97 13.93
C ILE A 169 -18.78 2.42 13.34
N PRO A 170 -19.96 2.13 13.95
CA PRO A 170 -21.23 2.67 13.45
C PRO A 170 -21.26 4.21 13.46
N ARG A 171 -20.68 4.84 14.50
CA ARG A 171 -20.57 6.30 14.58
C ARG A 171 -19.72 6.87 13.44
N LEU A 172 -18.54 6.30 13.21
CA LEU A 172 -17.63 6.70 12.14
C LEU A 172 -18.30 6.55 10.76
N MET A 173 -18.91 5.39 10.51
CA MET A 173 -19.57 5.09 9.24
C MET A 173 -20.73 6.04 8.98
N LYS A 174 -21.54 6.34 9.99
CA LYS A 174 -22.60 7.35 9.89
C LYS A 174 -22.06 8.74 9.59
N PHE A 175 -21.00 9.17 10.28
CA PHE A 175 -20.36 10.46 10.02
C PHE A 175 -19.85 10.55 8.57
N MET A 176 -19.07 9.57 8.13
CA MET A 176 -18.45 9.57 6.80
C MET A 176 -19.49 9.45 5.68
N ASN A 177 -20.56 8.66 5.88
CA ASN A 177 -21.66 8.57 4.93
C ASN A 177 -22.41 9.91 4.80
N ASN A 178 -22.73 10.56 5.94
CA ASN A 178 -23.36 11.88 5.94
C ASN A 178 -22.48 12.95 5.28
N PHE A 179 -21.16 12.86 5.45
CA PHE A 179 -20.21 13.75 4.80
C PHE A 179 -20.17 13.54 3.27
N GLY A 180 -20.46 12.33 2.78
CA GLY A 180 -20.63 12.01 1.36
C GLY A 180 -19.78 10.85 0.85
N LEU A 181 -19.09 10.11 1.74
CA LEU A 181 -18.29 8.94 1.36
C LEU A 181 -19.17 7.72 1.09
N ILE A 182 -18.69 6.83 0.24
CA ILE A 182 -19.13 5.44 0.23
C ILE A 182 -18.55 4.76 1.47
N THR A 183 -19.35 3.95 2.16
CA THR A 183 -18.96 3.34 3.44
C THR A 183 -19.03 1.82 3.37
N GLY A 184 -18.15 1.13 4.07
CA GLY A 184 -18.20 -0.33 4.19
C GLY A 184 -19.41 -0.83 4.99
N ARG A 185 -20.02 0.03 5.81
CA ARG A 185 -21.24 -0.27 6.55
C ARG A 185 -22.29 0.80 6.29
N ASP A 186 -23.52 0.38 6.00
CA ASP A 186 -24.62 1.32 5.86
C ASP A 186 -25.07 1.79 7.24
N PRO A 187 -25.17 3.11 7.50
CA PRO A 187 -25.78 3.60 8.74
C PRO A 187 -27.26 3.23 8.90
N LYS A 188 -27.94 2.79 7.83
CA LYS A 188 -29.34 2.33 7.84
C LYS A 188 -29.49 0.82 7.65
N GLU A 189 -28.39 0.07 7.67
CA GLU A 189 -28.35 -1.40 7.57
C GLU A 189 -29.02 -1.98 6.30
N LYS A 190 -29.07 -1.23 5.20
CA LYS A 190 -29.65 -1.67 3.93
C LYS A 190 -28.80 -2.70 3.18
N TYR A 191 -27.50 -2.73 3.46
CA TYR A 191 -26.57 -3.70 2.90
C TYR A 191 -25.70 -4.33 3.98
N HIS A 192 -25.24 -5.54 3.70
CA HIS A 192 -24.35 -6.30 4.58
C HIS A 192 -23.07 -5.51 4.87
N ALA A 193 -22.65 -5.47 6.13
CA ALA A 193 -21.45 -4.74 6.53
C ALA A 193 -20.20 -5.39 5.94
N MET A 194 -19.57 -4.70 5.00
CA MET A 194 -18.33 -5.11 4.36
C MET A 194 -17.15 -4.69 5.26
N THR A 195 -16.33 -5.66 5.62
CA THR A 195 -15.06 -5.49 6.36
C THR A 195 -13.84 -5.61 5.46
N ASP A 196 -14.07 -5.47 4.15
CA ASP A 196 -13.09 -5.55 3.08
C ASP A 196 -11.86 -4.68 3.34
N VAL A 197 -10.69 -5.26 3.12
CA VAL A 197 -9.41 -4.55 3.18
C VAL A 197 -9.45 -3.34 2.26
N ILE A 198 -9.27 -2.15 2.86
CA ILE A 198 -9.43 -0.85 2.19
C ILE A 198 -8.79 -0.78 0.81
N HIS A 199 -7.57 -1.30 0.68
CA HIS A 199 -6.78 -1.18 -0.53
C HIS A 199 -7.33 -1.99 -1.70
N LYS A 200 -8.03 -3.10 -1.45
CA LYS A 200 -8.70 -3.85 -2.52
C LYS A 200 -9.83 -3.02 -3.11
N VAL A 201 -10.67 -2.46 -2.25
CA VAL A 201 -11.79 -1.60 -2.67
C VAL A 201 -11.26 -0.34 -3.36
N LEU A 202 -10.27 0.35 -2.79
CA LEU A 202 -9.70 1.55 -3.42
C LEU A 202 -9.08 1.24 -4.78
N ASN A 203 -8.47 0.07 -4.95
CA ASN A 203 -7.89 -0.30 -6.23
C ASN A 203 -8.97 -0.50 -7.29
N ASP A 204 -10.15 -1.02 -6.91
CA ASP A 204 -11.33 -1.08 -7.78
C ASP A 204 -11.88 0.32 -8.07
N LEU A 205 -11.98 1.21 -7.08
CA LEU A 205 -12.48 2.58 -7.28
C LEU A 205 -11.55 3.46 -8.13
N THR A 206 -10.29 3.08 -8.28
CA THR A 206 -9.30 3.84 -9.04
C THR A 206 -9.40 3.54 -10.53
N VAL A 207 -10.38 4.12 -11.21
CA VAL A 207 -10.75 3.81 -12.60
C VAL A 207 -10.04 4.67 -13.68
N ASP A 208 -8.94 5.33 -13.32
CA ASP A 208 -8.16 6.19 -14.23
C ASP A 208 -6.67 6.12 -13.87
N ASP A 209 -5.83 5.73 -14.83
CA ASP A 209 -4.37 5.65 -14.71
C ASP A 209 -3.69 7.03 -14.59
N TRP A 210 -4.43 8.12 -14.77
CA TRP A 210 -3.97 9.50 -14.52
C TRP A 210 -4.41 10.05 -13.16
N ALA A 211 -5.07 9.26 -12.33
CA ALA A 211 -5.62 9.70 -11.06
C ALA A 211 -4.54 9.97 -9.99
N ILE A 212 -4.80 10.95 -9.11
CA ILE A 212 -4.09 11.10 -7.84
C ILE A 212 -5.00 10.58 -6.72
N ILE A 213 -4.45 9.67 -5.92
CA ILE A 213 -5.15 9.02 -4.80
C ILE A 213 -4.46 9.41 -3.50
N ILE A 214 -5.24 9.83 -2.51
CA ILE A 214 -4.76 10.11 -1.15
C ILE A 214 -5.46 9.14 -0.21
N GLY A 215 -4.76 8.55 0.76
CA GLY A 215 -5.42 7.72 1.74
C GLY A 215 -4.81 7.77 3.12
N GLY A 216 -5.66 7.63 4.14
CA GLY A 216 -5.29 7.58 5.56
C GLY A 216 -4.62 6.28 5.97
N ASP A 217 -3.82 5.68 5.09
CA ASP A 217 -3.03 4.49 5.34
C ASP A 217 -1.74 4.54 4.51
N SER A 218 -0.62 4.12 5.11
CA SER A 218 0.70 4.06 4.45
C SER A 218 0.74 3.16 3.19
N HIS A 219 -0.15 2.17 3.12
CA HIS A 219 -0.26 1.21 2.01
C HIS A 219 -1.25 1.67 0.93
N THR A 220 -1.68 2.93 0.96
CA THR A 220 -2.36 3.54 -0.19
C THR A 220 -1.39 3.68 -1.36
N ARG A 221 -1.26 2.59 -2.13
CA ARG A 221 -0.30 2.35 -3.23
C ARG A 221 -0.99 1.71 -4.43
N MET A 222 -2.14 2.25 -4.83
CA MET A 222 -2.96 1.68 -5.91
C MET A 222 -2.13 1.43 -7.17
N SER A 223 -2.45 0.35 -7.88
CA SER A 223 -1.73 -0.05 -9.10
C SER A 223 -2.25 0.67 -10.35
N LYS A 224 -3.20 1.59 -10.20
CA LYS A 224 -3.66 2.53 -11.23
C LYS A 224 -3.48 3.95 -10.69
N GLY A 225 -2.97 4.87 -11.51
CA GLY A 225 -2.68 6.23 -11.06
C GLY A 225 -1.44 6.32 -10.15
N VAL A 226 -1.39 7.38 -9.34
CA VAL A 226 -0.36 7.58 -8.32
C VAL A 226 -1.01 7.79 -6.95
N ALA A 227 -0.63 6.94 -5.99
CA ALA A 227 -1.29 6.87 -4.69
C ALA A 227 -0.34 7.17 -3.53
N PHE A 228 -0.78 8.05 -2.63
CA PHE A 228 -0.02 8.49 -1.47
C PHE A 228 -0.75 8.15 -0.17
N GLY A 229 -0.06 7.42 0.71
CA GLY A 229 -0.41 7.37 2.11
C GLY A 229 -0.15 8.73 2.78
N ALA A 230 -1.10 9.18 3.59
CA ALA A 230 -1.08 10.48 4.25
C ALA A 230 -1.66 10.41 5.67
N ASP A 231 -1.35 11.42 6.47
CA ASP A 231 -1.94 11.62 7.80
C ASP A 231 -3.41 12.07 7.71
N SER A 232 -4.14 11.93 8.82
CA SER A 232 -5.56 12.29 8.89
C SER A 232 -5.86 13.75 8.55
N GLY A 233 -4.97 14.70 8.86
CA GLY A 233 -5.15 16.11 8.52
C GLY A 233 -5.07 16.33 7.01
N THR A 234 -4.08 15.75 6.34
CA THR A 234 -3.96 15.77 4.88
C THR A 234 -5.16 15.08 4.19
N VAL A 235 -5.62 13.95 4.72
CA VAL A 235 -6.81 13.25 4.20
C VAL A 235 -8.07 14.11 4.35
N ALA A 236 -8.26 14.74 5.52
CA ALA A 236 -9.38 15.62 5.77
C ALA A 236 -9.36 16.83 4.82
N ILE A 237 -8.19 17.46 4.60
CA ILE A 237 -8.02 18.53 3.61
C ILE A 237 -8.40 18.04 2.21
N ALA A 238 -7.93 16.85 1.80
CA ALA A 238 -8.26 16.28 0.51
C ALA A 238 -9.78 16.09 0.36
N LEU A 239 -10.45 15.53 1.37
CA LEU A 239 -11.91 15.34 1.41
C LEU A 239 -12.69 16.66 1.35
N ALA A 240 -12.31 17.65 2.16
CA ALA A 240 -13.02 18.92 2.26
C ALA A 240 -12.80 19.83 1.03
N THR A 241 -11.61 19.78 0.44
CA THR A 241 -11.20 20.76 -0.59
C THR A 241 -11.04 20.19 -1.99
N GLY A 242 -10.89 18.86 -2.12
CA GLY A 242 -10.61 18.16 -3.37
C GLY A 242 -9.18 18.35 -3.89
N GLU A 243 -8.29 18.90 -3.06
CA GLU A 243 -6.91 19.23 -3.44
C GLU A 243 -5.93 19.00 -2.29
N VAL A 244 -4.65 18.83 -2.64
CA VAL A 244 -3.54 18.74 -1.68
C VAL A 244 -2.35 19.55 -2.17
N THR A 245 -1.53 20.03 -1.22
CA THR A 245 -0.27 20.72 -1.52
C THR A 245 0.91 19.81 -1.24
N MET A 246 1.75 19.55 -2.23
CA MET A 246 2.95 18.75 -2.05
C MET A 246 4.04 19.11 -3.07
N PRO A 247 5.33 18.87 -2.76
CA PRO A 247 6.37 18.92 -3.76
C PRO A 247 6.22 17.77 -4.76
N ILE A 248 6.47 18.04 -6.05
CA ILE A 248 6.59 16.98 -7.06
C ILE A 248 7.81 16.11 -6.69
N PRO A 249 7.65 14.80 -6.42
CA PRO A 249 8.80 13.95 -6.07
C PRO A 249 9.69 13.64 -7.28
N ASP A 250 10.94 13.26 -7.01
CA ASP A 250 11.77 12.56 -7.99
C ASP A 250 11.24 11.13 -8.20
N SER A 251 11.56 10.52 -9.35
CA SER A 251 11.18 9.13 -9.65
C SER A 251 12.39 8.24 -9.90
N VAL A 252 12.28 6.97 -9.55
CA VAL A 252 13.18 5.86 -9.92
C VAL A 252 12.44 4.95 -10.88
N LYS A 253 13.08 4.58 -12.00
CA LYS A 253 12.53 3.62 -12.96
C LYS A 253 12.91 2.20 -12.57
N VAL A 254 11.95 1.29 -12.55
CA VAL A 254 12.16 -0.14 -12.32
C VAL A 254 11.64 -0.94 -13.51
N THR A 255 12.54 -1.68 -14.16
CA THR A 255 12.25 -2.62 -15.25
C THR A 255 12.70 -4.03 -14.90
N PHE A 256 12.33 -5.01 -15.71
CA PHE A 256 12.65 -6.42 -15.51
C PHE A 256 13.19 -7.02 -16.79
N LYS A 257 14.07 -8.02 -16.67
CA LYS A 257 14.59 -8.81 -17.78
C LYS A 257 14.62 -10.30 -17.46
N GLY A 258 14.77 -11.11 -18.50
CA GLY A 258 14.82 -12.57 -18.39
C GLY A 258 13.44 -13.17 -18.15
N GLU A 259 13.42 -14.45 -17.78
CA GLU A 259 12.20 -15.21 -17.54
C GLU A 259 12.05 -15.60 -16.07
N MET A 260 10.84 -15.46 -15.55
CA MET A 260 10.51 -15.91 -14.20
C MET A 260 10.40 -17.44 -14.16
N MET A 261 11.09 -18.07 -13.21
CA MET A 261 11.04 -19.52 -13.04
C MET A 261 9.60 -20.00 -12.73
N PRO A 262 9.13 -21.12 -13.32
CA PRO A 262 7.71 -21.49 -13.33
C PRO A 262 7.14 -21.91 -11.97
N TYR A 263 8.01 -22.20 -10.99
CA TYR A 263 7.63 -22.58 -9.62
C TYR A 263 7.74 -21.41 -8.63
N MET A 264 8.02 -20.20 -9.10
CA MET A 264 8.17 -19.01 -8.26
C MET A 264 6.84 -18.26 -8.15
N ASP A 265 6.67 -17.54 -7.05
CA ASP A 265 5.55 -16.63 -6.88
C ASP A 265 6.01 -15.18 -7.10
N PHE A 266 5.12 -14.30 -7.60
CA PHE A 266 5.49 -12.91 -7.86
C PHE A 266 5.91 -12.16 -6.59
N ARG A 267 5.44 -12.58 -5.41
CA ARG A 267 5.93 -12.05 -4.12
C ARG A 267 7.42 -12.29 -3.91
N ASP A 268 7.96 -13.40 -4.42
CA ASP A 268 9.39 -13.68 -4.35
C ASP A 268 10.19 -12.71 -5.24
N VAL A 269 9.62 -12.32 -6.39
CA VAL A 269 10.19 -11.29 -7.27
C VAL A 269 10.23 -9.93 -6.57
N VAL A 270 9.17 -9.57 -5.84
CA VAL A 270 9.11 -8.34 -5.06
C VAL A 270 10.21 -8.30 -3.98
N HIS A 271 10.40 -9.39 -3.21
CA HIS A 271 11.48 -9.43 -2.23
C HIS A 271 12.87 -9.47 -2.89
N ALA A 272 13.05 -10.20 -4.00
CA ALA A 272 14.32 -10.23 -4.73
C ALA A 272 14.69 -8.85 -5.31
N THR A 273 13.71 -8.07 -5.75
CA THR A 273 13.91 -6.70 -6.25
C THR A 273 14.63 -5.86 -5.20
N GLN A 274 14.27 -6.01 -3.93
CA GLN A 274 14.97 -5.35 -2.84
C GLN A 274 16.43 -5.76 -2.73
N ALA A 275 16.68 -7.07 -2.71
CA ALA A 275 18.01 -7.63 -2.52
C ALA A 275 18.94 -7.20 -3.66
N GLN A 276 18.47 -7.30 -4.91
CA GLN A 276 19.20 -6.86 -6.09
C GLN A 276 19.43 -5.35 -6.12
N MET A 277 18.46 -4.55 -5.64
CA MET A 277 18.63 -3.09 -5.53
C MET A 277 19.71 -2.74 -4.52
N LEU A 278 19.67 -3.34 -3.32
CA LEU A 278 20.69 -3.09 -2.30
C LEU A 278 22.08 -3.54 -2.77
N ASP A 279 22.18 -4.67 -3.47
CA ASP A 279 23.46 -5.14 -4.03
C ASP A 279 24.00 -4.18 -5.10
N LYS A 280 23.16 -3.74 -6.05
CA LYS A 280 23.57 -2.84 -7.13
C LYS A 280 23.99 -1.44 -6.66
N PHE A 281 23.42 -0.95 -5.57
CA PHE A 281 23.63 0.41 -5.07
C PHE A 281 24.36 0.45 -3.71
N ASP A 282 25.26 -0.51 -3.45
CA ASP A 282 26.15 -0.54 -2.27
C ASP A 282 25.41 -0.42 -0.92
N GLY A 283 24.22 -1.00 -0.84
CA GLY A 283 23.32 -0.98 0.32
C GLY A 283 22.48 0.29 0.45
N GLU A 284 22.50 1.20 -0.51
CA GLU A 284 21.66 2.39 -0.54
C GLU A 284 20.25 2.07 -1.04
N ASN A 285 19.23 2.43 -0.24
CA ASN A 285 17.84 2.40 -0.69
C ASN A 285 17.53 3.63 -1.56
N ILE A 286 17.74 3.50 -2.87
CA ILE A 286 17.47 4.55 -3.86
C ILE A 286 15.98 4.95 -3.97
N PHE A 287 15.05 4.14 -3.47
CA PHE A 287 13.62 4.41 -3.52
C PHE A 287 13.14 5.41 -2.46
N GLN A 288 13.91 5.56 -1.37
CA GLN A 288 13.50 6.36 -0.22
C GLN A 288 13.12 7.80 -0.61
N GLY A 289 11.88 8.20 -0.31
CA GLY A 289 11.35 9.54 -0.57
C GLY A 289 11.02 9.85 -2.04
N ARG A 290 11.12 8.86 -2.93
CA ARG A 290 10.90 9.01 -4.38
C ARG A 290 9.69 8.20 -4.85
N ILE A 291 9.22 8.46 -6.08
CA ILE A 291 8.20 7.65 -6.73
C ILE A 291 8.87 6.49 -7.46
N ILE A 292 8.38 5.27 -7.27
CA ILE A 292 8.81 4.12 -8.09
C ILE A 292 7.90 4.05 -9.32
N GLU A 293 8.46 4.24 -10.51
CA GLU A 293 7.77 3.97 -11.78
C GLU A 293 8.15 2.55 -12.22
N VAL A 294 7.24 1.61 -12.03
CA VAL A 294 7.47 0.17 -12.25
C VAL A 294 6.80 -0.32 -13.53
N HIS A 295 7.56 -1.02 -14.38
CA HIS A 295 7.16 -1.47 -15.72
C HIS A 295 6.79 -2.95 -15.73
N ILE A 296 5.73 -3.32 -15.02
CA ILE A 296 5.22 -4.71 -14.91
C ILE A 296 4.05 -4.98 -15.85
N GLY A 297 4.02 -4.31 -17.01
CA GLY A 297 2.80 -4.00 -17.75
C GLY A 297 1.91 -5.14 -18.23
N THR A 298 2.32 -6.39 -18.06
CA THR A 298 1.55 -7.61 -18.33
C THR A 298 0.73 -8.11 -17.14
N LEU A 299 0.92 -7.56 -15.92
CA LEU A 299 0.14 -7.93 -14.74
C LEU A 299 -1.12 -7.08 -14.61
N ILE A 300 -2.26 -7.75 -14.37
CA ILE A 300 -3.50 -7.03 -14.04
C ILE A 300 -3.34 -6.29 -12.72
N ALA A 301 -4.17 -5.27 -12.51
CA ALA A 301 -4.04 -4.35 -11.39
C ALA A 301 -4.03 -5.03 -10.02
N ASP A 302 -4.74 -6.14 -9.82
CA ASP A 302 -4.70 -6.89 -8.56
C ASP A 302 -3.31 -7.49 -8.34
N GLU A 303 -2.75 -8.21 -9.30
CA GLU A 303 -1.43 -8.85 -9.18
C GLU A 303 -0.32 -7.81 -9.06
N ALA A 304 -0.39 -6.75 -9.88
CA ALA A 304 0.51 -5.60 -9.83
C ALA A 304 0.51 -4.91 -8.46
N PHE A 305 -0.61 -4.98 -7.72
CA PHE A 305 -0.71 -4.40 -6.39
C PHE A 305 0.27 -5.05 -5.40
N THR A 306 0.66 -6.32 -5.59
CA THR A 306 1.72 -6.97 -4.81
C THR A 306 3.02 -6.15 -4.82
N PHE A 307 3.40 -5.60 -5.98
CA PHE A 307 4.61 -4.79 -6.09
C PHE A 307 4.37 -3.38 -5.53
N THR A 308 3.27 -2.73 -5.91
CA THR A 308 3.03 -1.33 -5.53
C THR A 308 2.80 -1.19 -4.02
N ASP A 309 2.10 -2.13 -3.38
CA ASP A 309 1.87 -2.16 -1.94
C ASP A 309 3.19 -2.25 -1.15
N TRP A 310 4.09 -3.15 -1.57
CA TRP A 310 5.42 -3.31 -0.97
C TRP A 310 6.29 -2.05 -1.01
N THR A 311 6.07 -1.14 -1.97
CA THR A 311 6.86 0.11 -2.06
C THR A 311 6.75 0.99 -0.81
N ALA A 312 5.69 0.83 0.00
CA ALA A 312 5.60 1.49 1.31
C ALA A 312 6.78 1.11 2.21
N GLU A 313 7.20 -0.15 2.19
CA GLU A 313 8.30 -0.66 3.02
C GLU A 313 9.67 -0.29 2.47
N MET A 314 9.74 0.12 1.20
CA MET A 314 10.92 0.77 0.62
C MET A 314 11.03 2.24 0.96
N LYS A 315 10.16 2.76 1.84
CA LYS A 315 10.09 4.18 2.21
C LYS A 315 9.87 5.07 0.98
N ALA A 316 9.30 4.51 -0.09
CA ALA A 316 8.95 5.25 -1.29
C ALA A 316 7.83 6.24 -0.98
N LYS A 317 7.84 7.37 -1.68
CA LYS A 317 6.79 8.38 -1.55
C LYS A 317 5.48 7.90 -2.16
N ALA A 318 5.54 7.21 -3.30
CA ALA A 318 4.45 6.52 -3.99
C ALA A 318 5.01 5.57 -5.06
N SER A 319 4.11 4.91 -5.77
CA SER A 319 4.41 4.09 -6.93
C SER A 319 3.45 4.41 -8.07
N ILE A 320 3.90 4.16 -9.30
CA ILE A 320 3.11 4.19 -10.52
C ILE A 320 3.40 2.90 -11.28
N CYS A 321 2.35 2.14 -11.59
CA CYS A 321 2.45 0.99 -12.47
C CYS A 321 2.26 1.45 -13.92
N ILE A 322 3.19 1.09 -14.80
CA ILE A 322 3.10 1.31 -16.24
C ILE A 322 2.55 0.02 -16.86
N SER A 323 1.31 0.08 -17.32
CA SER A 323 0.56 -1.07 -17.86
C SER A 323 0.45 -1.03 -19.38
N ASP A 324 0.46 -2.21 -20.00
CA ASP A 324 0.08 -2.36 -21.40
C ASP A 324 -1.40 -2.03 -21.60
N SER A 325 -1.78 -1.62 -22.81
CA SER A 325 -3.16 -1.21 -23.13
C SER A 325 -4.19 -2.29 -22.79
N ASP A 326 -3.94 -3.53 -23.21
CA ASP A 326 -4.89 -4.63 -23.04
C ASP A 326 -5.04 -5.00 -21.56
N THR A 327 -3.92 -5.09 -20.83
CA THR A 327 -3.91 -5.36 -19.40
C THR A 327 -4.57 -4.24 -18.58
N LEU A 328 -4.39 -2.98 -18.97
CA LEU A 328 -5.08 -1.85 -18.33
C LEU A 328 -6.58 -1.90 -18.62
N ILE A 329 -6.99 -2.18 -19.86
CA ILE A 329 -8.41 -2.35 -20.21
C ILE A 329 -9.03 -3.47 -19.38
N GLU A 330 -8.39 -4.63 -19.30
CA GLU A 330 -8.85 -5.76 -18.51
C GLU A 330 -9.02 -5.37 -17.02
N SER A 331 -8.01 -4.68 -16.47
CA SER A 331 -8.05 -4.19 -15.09
C SER A 331 -9.21 -3.22 -14.84
N LEU A 332 -9.52 -2.34 -15.81
CA LEU A 332 -10.64 -1.40 -15.72
C LEU A 332 -11.99 -2.10 -15.88
N GLU A 333 -12.09 -3.14 -16.71
CA GLU A 333 -13.31 -3.96 -16.85
C GLU A 333 -13.62 -4.72 -15.55
N ILE A 334 -12.60 -5.33 -14.90
CA ILE A 334 -12.74 -5.98 -13.60
C ILE A 334 -13.21 -4.99 -12.54
N ALA A 335 -12.54 -3.83 -12.44
CA ALA A 335 -12.91 -2.77 -11.51
C ALA A 335 -14.36 -2.32 -11.73
N LYS A 336 -14.75 -2.05 -12.98
CA LYS A 336 -16.12 -1.67 -13.36
C LYS A 336 -17.15 -2.73 -12.93
N ALA A 337 -16.87 -4.02 -13.16
CA ALA A 337 -17.77 -5.10 -12.75
C ALA A 337 -17.95 -5.14 -11.23
N ARG A 338 -16.87 -5.01 -10.46
CA ARG A 338 -16.92 -4.98 -8.99
C ARG A 338 -17.65 -3.75 -8.44
N ILE A 339 -17.49 -2.58 -9.07
CA ILE A 339 -18.26 -1.38 -8.72
C ILE A 339 -19.75 -1.58 -9.00
N LYS A 340 -20.13 -2.23 -10.12
CA LYS A 340 -21.54 -2.57 -10.40
C LYS A 340 -22.12 -3.47 -9.31
N VAL A 341 -21.37 -4.46 -8.82
CA VAL A 341 -21.79 -5.27 -7.66
C VAL A 341 -22.03 -4.42 -6.42
N MET A 342 -21.21 -3.41 -6.15
CA MET A 342 -21.44 -2.47 -5.03
C MET A 342 -22.74 -1.68 -5.22
N ILE A 343 -23.04 -1.23 -6.45
CA ILE A 343 -24.30 -0.54 -6.79
C ILE A 343 -25.50 -1.48 -6.59
N ASP A 344 -25.41 -2.71 -7.08
CA ASP A 344 -26.48 -3.72 -6.96
C ASP A 344 -26.76 -4.10 -5.50
N LYS A 345 -25.72 -4.09 -4.65
CA LYS A 345 -25.83 -4.24 -3.20
C LYS A 345 -26.44 -2.99 -2.53
N GLY A 346 -26.71 -1.91 -3.25
CA GLY A 346 -27.34 -0.70 -2.73
C GLY A 346 -26.36 0.28 -2.05
N MET A 347 -25.06 0.18 -2.35
CA MET A 347 -24.03 1.02 -1.72
C MET A 347 -23.90 2.41 -2.32
N ASP A 348 -24.48 2.66 -3.49
CA ASP A 348 -24.36 3.98 -4.13
C ASP A 348 -25.11 5.04 -3.32
N ASN A 349 -24.53 6.24 -3.23
CA ASN A 349 -25.12 7.33 -2.47
C ASN A 349 -26.05 8.17 -3.35
N SER A 350 -26.73 9.16 -2.75
CA SER A 350 -27.67 10.03 -3.47
C SER A 350 -27.04 10.85 -4.59
N SER A 351 -25.72 10.96 -4.63
CA SER A 351 -24.96 11.65 -5.69
C SER A 351 -24.53 10.71 -6.81
N PHE A 352 -24.91 9.43 -6.77
CA PHE A 352 -24.58 8.41 -7.76
C PHE A 352 -23.07 8.31 -8.04
N VAL A 353 -22.27 8.35 -6.97
CA VAL A 353 -20.80 8.34 -7.01
C VAL A 353 -20.28 7.08 -7.70
N LEU A 354 -20.78 5.90 -7.31
CA LEU A 354 -20.33 4.64 -7.89
C LEU A 354 -20.72 4.52 -9.36
N GLN A 355 -21.96 4.92 -9.71
CA GLN A 355 -22.36 4.98 -11.12
C GLN A 355 -21.50 5.98 -11.92
N GLY A 356 -21.11 7.10 -11.30
CA GLY A 356 -20.16 8.05 -11.89
C GLY A 356 -18.80 7.43 -12.19
N LEU A 357 -18.28 6.56 -11.31
CA LEU A 357 -17.05 5.81 -11.57
C LEU A 357 -17.21 4.78 -12.69
N VAL A 358 -18.33 4.07 -12.76
CA VAL A 358 -18.63 3.15 -13.87
C VAL A 358 -18.56 3.90 -15.20
N ASN A 359 -19.21 5.07 -15.30
CA ASN A 359 -19.20 5.88 -16.51
C ASN A 359 -17.79 6.37 -16.87
N LYS A 360 -16.97 6.72 -15.87
CA LYS A 360 -15.56 7.12 -16.08
C LYS A 360 -14.71 5.95 -16.55
N ALA A 361 -14.89 4.76 -15.98
CA ALA A 361 -14.20 3.56 -16.42
C ALA A 361 -14.54 3.23 -17.89
N GLU A 362 -15.82 3.26 -18.26
CA GLU A 362 -16.28 3.01 -19.64
C GLU A 362 -15.70 4.02 -20.61
N LYS A 363 -15.66 5.30 -20.23
CA LYS A 363 -15.01 6.35 -21.02
C LYS A 363 -13.52 6.07 -21.20
N ARG A 364 -12.79 5.76 -20.11
CA ARG A 364 -11.35 5.51 -20.17
C ARG A 364 -11.02 4.30 -21.03
N ILE A 365 -11.78 3.21 -20.91
CA ILE A 365 -11.66 2.02 -21.75
C ILE A 365 -11.86 2.38 -23.24
N SER A 366 -12.87 3.19 -23.56
CA SER A 366 -13.14 3.66 -24.93
C SER A 366 -12.00 4.52 -25.48
N GLU A 367 -11.43 5.42 -24.68
CA GLU A 367 -10.28 6.26 -25.06
C GLU A 367 -9.04 5.42 -25.39
N ILE A 368 -8.76 4.38 -24.59
CA ILE A 368 -7.62 3.48 -24.82
C ILE A 368 -7.86 2.66 -26.10
N LYS A 369 -9.05 2.05 -26.26
CA LYS A 369 -9.39 1.23 -27.44
C LYS A 369 -9.38 2.03 -28.75
N SER A 370 -9.83 3.28 -28.71
CA SER A 370 -9.84 4.16 -29.89
C SER A 370 -8.49 4.81 -30.18
N GLY A 371 -7.55 4.78 -29.22
CA GLY A 371 -6.27 5.46 -29.32
C GLY A 371 -6.33 6.99 -29.13
N VAL A 372 -7.49 7.54 -28.74
CA VAL A 372 -7.67 8.99 -28.48
C VAL A 372 -6.78 9.46 -27.33
N GLU A 373 -6.75 8.72 -26.23
CA GLU A 373 -5.72 8.86 -25.19
C GLU A 373 -5.17 7.48 -24.85
N LYS A 374 -3.88 7.28 -25.13
CA LYS A 374 -3.14 6.07 -24.77
C LYS A 374 -3.06 5.88 -23.24
N PRO A 375 -2.76 4.68 -22.75
CA PRO A 375 -2.34 4.47 -21.37
C PRO A 375 -1.18 5.40 -20.97
N LEU A 376 -1.10 5.73 -19.68
CA LEU A 376 -0.03 6.53 -19.12
C LEU A 376 1.31 5.81 -19.33
N SER A 377 2.17 6.44 -20.13
CA SER A 377 3.55 6.00 -20.35
C SER A 377 4.52 7.18 -20.19
N PRO A 378 5.76 6.93 -19.76
CA PRO A 378 6.78 7.98 -19.72
C PRO A 378 7.23 8.33 -21.14
N ASP A 379 7.71 9.55 -21.35
CA ASP A 379 8.36 9.90 -22.61
C ASP A 379 9.65 9.08 -22.80
N SER A 380 10.04 8.79 -24.05
CA SER A 380 11.17 7.92 -24.37
C SER A 380 12.53 8.42 -23.84
N ASP A 381 12.69 9.74 -23.68
CA ASP A 381 13.87 10.41 -23.15
C ASP A 381 13.67 10.97 -21.73
N ALA A 382 12.66 10.47 -21.00
CA ALA A 382 12.38 10.86 -19.62
C ALA A 382 13.59 10.64 -18.70
N LYS A 383 13.85 11.61 -17.83
CA LYS A 383 14.96 11.55 -16.85
C LYS A 383 14.48 11.12 -15.47
N TYR A 384 15.15 10.10 -14.94
CA TYR A 384 14.95 9.52 -13.62
C TYR A 384 16.10 9.88 -12.68
N TYR A 385 15.86 9.80 -11.37
CA TYR A 385 16.92 9.87 -10.37
C TYR A 385 17.89 8.69 -10.51
N ALA A 386 17.34 7.50 -10.71
CA ALA A 386 18.07 6.27 -10.97
C ALA A 386 17.20 5.33 -11.83
N GLU A 387 17.86 4.43 -12.56
CA GLU A 387 17.23 3.35 -13.31
C GLU A 387 17.75 2.01 -12.80
N PHE A 388 16.83 1.10 -12.50
CA PHE A 388 17.11 -0.20 -11.95
C PHE A 388 16.39 -1.27 -12.77
N GLU A 389 17.14 -2.30 -13.16
CA GLU A 389 16.62 -3.44 -13.93
C GLU A 389 16.81 -4.69 -13.07
N VAL A 390 15.71 -5.37 -12.79
CA VAL A 390 15.65 -6.61 -12.01
C VAL A 390 15.89 -7.80 -12.94
N ASP A 391 16.82 -8.66 -12.56
CA ASP A 391 17.09 -9.91 -13.27
C ASP A 391 16.19 -11.03 -12.70
N LEU A 392 15.24 -11.51 -13.52
CA LEU A 392 14.31 -12.56 -13.10
C LEU A 392 14.98 -13.94 -13.04
N GLU A 393 16.00 -14.19 -13.86
CA GLU A 393 16.68 -15.49 -13.93
C GLU A 393 17.54 -15.74 -12.69
N ALA A 394 18.02 -14.66 -12.05
CA ALA A 394 18.70 -14.73 -10.76
C ALA A 394 17.78 -15.22 -9.61
N ILE A 395 16.46 -15.20 -9.81
CA ILE A 395 15.45 -15.54 -8.80
C ILE A 395 15.02 -17.01 -8.97
N SER A 396 15.87 -17.91 -8.45
CA SER A 396 15.72 -19.37 -8.64
C SER A 396 15.12 -20.13 -7.44
N GLN A 397 14.73 -19.42 -6.39
CA GLN A 397 14.13 -20.00 -5.18
C GLN A 397 13.37 -18.94 -4.38
N PRO A 398 12.39 -19.33 -3.54
CA PRO A 398 11.58 -18.40 -2.77
C PRO A 398 12.41 -17.47 -1.88
N MET A 399 11.93 -16.24 -1.72
CA MET A 399 12.64 -15.13 -1.08
C MET A 399 11.86 -14.65 0.14
N ILE A 400 12.51 -14.67 1.31
CA ILE A 400 11.89 -14.41 2.60
C ILE A 400 12.49 -13.15 3.20
N ALA A 401 11.65 -12.18 3.57
CA ALA A 401 12.10 -11.05 4.37
C ALA A 401 12.28 -11.51 5.82
N ASP A 402 13.53 -11.46 6.30
CA ASP A 402 13.94 -11.91 7.62
C ASP A 402 14.19 -10.70 8.53
N PRO A 403 13.49 -10.56 9.67
CA PRO A 403 13.73 -9.47 10.61
C PRO A 403 15.13 -9.49 11.23
N ASP A 404 15.91 -10.57 11.06
CA ASP A 404 17.27 -10.74 11.58
C ASP A 404 17.38 -10.31 13.04
N VAL A 405 16.47 -10.81 13.88
CA VAL A 405 16.27 -10.34 15.27
C VAL A 405 17.52 -10.46 16.15
N ASN A 406 18.51 -11.24 15.71
CA ASN A 406 19.79 -11.44 16.38
C ASN A 406 20.96 -10.69 15.74
N ASN A 407 20.71 -9.77 14.81
CA ASN A 407 21.75 -8.92 14.23
C ASN A 407 22.55 -8.22 15.34
N ASN A 408 23.87 -8.13 15.19
CA ASN A 408 24.72 -7.45 16.17
C ASN A 408 24.44 -5.94 16.21
N ASP A 409 24.06 -5.36 15.07
CA ASP A 409 23.59 -3.99 14.97
C ASP A 409 22.09 -3.93 15.29
N ILE A 410 21.76 -3.37 16.46
CA ILE A 410 20.37 -3.24 16.92
C ILE A 410 19.52 -2.42 15.93
N SER A 411 20.12 -1.46 15.23
CA SER A 411 19.39 -0.62 14.27
C SER A 411 18.95 -1.35 13.01
N LYS A 412 19.54 -2.53 12.75
CA LYS A 412 19.22 -3.40 11.61
C LYS A 412 18.28 -4.55 11.95
N ARG A 413 17.88 -4.68 13.22
CA ARG A 413 16.88 -5.66 13.63
C ARG A 413 15.49 -5.17 13.26
N TYR A 414 14.64 -6.08 12.83
CA TYR A 414 13.25 -5.80 12.46
C TYR A 414 13.12 -4.76 11.34
N THR A 415 14.10 -4.70 10.44
CA THR A 415 14.07 -3.89 9.23
C THR A 415 13.81 -4.76 8.02
N HIS A 416 13.21 -4.19 6.98
CA HIS A 416 12.98 -4.91 5.73
C HIS A 416 14.26 -5.25 4.97
N ASP A 417 15.42 -4.70 5.35
CA ASP A 417 16.67 -4.71 4.58
C ASP A 417 17.32 -6.11 4.41
N THR A 418 16.86 -7.12 5.14
CA THR A 418 17.43 -8.48 5.05
C THR A 418 16.47 -9.42 4.34
N ILE A 419 16.81 -9.79 3.11
CA ILE A 419 16.11 -10.82 2.33
C ILE A 419 16.99 -12.06 2.25
N ARG A 420 16.41 -13.22 2.53
CA ARG A 420 17.09 -14.52 2.51
C ARG A 420 16.36 -15.49 1.62
N ALA A 421 17.11 -16.18 0.78
CA ALA A 421 16.60 -17.27 -0.02
C ALA A 421 16.19 -18.47 0.87
N LEU A 422 15.18 -19.24 0.46
CA LEU A 422 14.65 -20.36 1.23
C LEU A 422 15.74 -21.36 1.69
N SER A 423 16.71 -21.65 0.83
CA SER A 423 17.83 -22.56 1.14
C SER A 423 18.68 -22.12 2.34
N TYR A 424 18.72 -20.82 2.67
CA TYR A 424 19.43 -20.30 3.85
C TYR A 424 18.97 -20.99 5.14
N PHE A 425 17.67 -21.27 5.25
CA PHE A 425 17.06 -21.86 6.45
C PHE A 425 17.26 -23.37 6.54
N LYS A 426 17.79 -24.02 5.49
CA LYS A 426 18.14 -25.45 5.43
C LYS A 426 16.99 -26.40 5.80
N GLY A 427 15.74 -25.95 5.64
CA GLY A 427 14.57 -26.69 6.09
C GLY A 427 14.54 -26.95 7.60
N LYS A 428 15.08 -26.04 8.43
CA LYS A 428 15.24 -26.25 9.88
C LYS A 428 14.67 -25.14 10.76
N LYS A 429 14.43 -23.94 10.21
CA LYS A 429 13.89 -22.82 10.99
C LYS A 429 12.47 -23.17 11.46
N LYS A 430 12.26 -23.27 12.76
CA LYS A 430 10.94 -23.53 13.37
C LYS A 430 9.96 -22.42 12.98
N VAL A 431 8.72 -22.79 12.72
CA VAL A 431 7.60 -21.86 12.51
C VAL A 431 6.52 -22.23 13.51
N ASP A 432 6.11 -21.25 14.31
CA ASP A 432 5.13 -21.42 15.38
C ASP A 432 3.73 -20.98 14.93
N LEU A 433 3.62 -20.10 13.92
CA LEU A 433 2.34 -19.69 13.32
C LEU A 433 2.51 -19.28 11.84
N GLY A 434 1.60 -19.74 10.98
CA GLY A 434 1.46 -19.28 9.60
C GLY A 434 0.29 -18.30 9.45
N PHE A 435 0.46 -17.24 8.66
CA PHE A 435 -0.60 -16.28 8.35
C PHE A 435 -0.70 -15.96 6.85
N VAL A 436 -1.80 -16.35 6.21
CA VAL A 436 -2.14 -16.00 4.83
C VAL A 436 -3.28 -15.00 4.84
N GLY A 437 -2.95 -13.72 4.80
CA GLY A 437 -3.93 -12.63 4.82
C GLY A 437 -3.24 -11.28 4.82
N SER A 438 -3.88 -10.28 4.23
CA SER A 438 -3.54 -8.83 4.21
C SER A 438 -4.02 -8.23 2.89
N CYS A 439 -3.68 -6.97 2.66
CA CYS A 439 -3.79 -6.30 1.37
C CYS A 439 -2.93 -6.95 0.25
N MET A 440 -1.93 -7.78 0.59
CA MET A 440 -1.07 -8.48 -0.39
C MET A 440 -1.69 -9.76 -0.97
N VAL A 441 -2.77 -10.28 -0.38
CA VAL A 441 -3.41 -11.54 -0.81
C VAL A 441 -4.48 -11.26 -1.85
N HIS A 442 -4.58 -12.10 -2.88
CA HIS A 442 -5.55 -12.03 -3.96
C HIS A 442 -6.43 -13.28 -3.99
N LYS A 443 -7.42 -13.32 -4.90
CA LYS A 443 -8.16 -14.56 -5.15
C LYS A 443 -7.21 -15.71 -5.53
N GLY A 444 -6.25 -15.45 -6.40
CA GLY A 444 -5.25 -16.44 -6.86
C GLY A 444 -4.52 -17.11 -5.70
N ASP A 445 -4.05 -16.35 -4.70
CA ASP A 445 -3.39 -16.89 -3.51
C ASP A 445 -4.23 -17.92 -2.75
N LEU A 446 -5.54 -17.67 -2.63
CA LEU A 446 -6.45 -18.58 -1.92
C LEU A 446 -6.74 -19.84 -2.74
N LYS A 447 -6.75 -19.73 -4.08
CA LYS A 447 -6.81 -20.89 -4.99
C LYS A 447 -5.54 -21.71 -4.91
N VAL A 448 -4.38 -21.05 -4.85
CA VAL A 448 -3.07 -21.70 -4.61
C VAL A 448 -3.11 -22.47 -3.29
N LEU A 449 -3.56 -21.86 -2.20
CA LEU A 449 -3.75 -22.55 -0.91
C LEU A 449 -4.66 -23.78 -1.04
N ALA A 450 -5.84 -23.65 -1.66
CA ALA A 450 -6.77 -24.76 -1.82
C ALA A 450 -6.17 -25.92 -2.63
N GLN A 451 -5.47 -25.61 -3.73
CA GLN A 451 -4.83 -26.62 -4.56
C GLN A 451 -3.62 -27.25 -3.87
N MET A 452 -2.82 -26.47 -3.13
CA MET A 452 -1.71 -26.99 -2.33
C MET A 452 -2.18 -27.99 -1.28
N LEU A 453 -3.32 -27.74 -0.61
CA LEU A 453 -3.88 -28.69 0.36
C LEU A 453 -4.25 -30.02 -0.32
N ARG A 454 -4.80 -30.00 -1.54
CA ARG A 454 -5.06 -31.23 -2.32
C ARG A 454 -3.77 -31.96 -2.67
N ASN A 455 -2.77 -31.23 -3.18
CA ASN A 455 -1.47 -31.81 -3.55
C ASN A 455 -0.80 -32.47 -2.33
N LEU A 456 -0.79 -31.78 -1.19
CA LEU A 456 -0.17 -32.26 0.04
C LEU A 456 -0.93 -33.43 0.67
N GLU A 457 -2.26 -33.47 0.53
CA GLU A 457 -3.05 -34.65 0.92
C GLU A 457 -2.68 -35.87 0.06
N GLN A 458 -2.50 -35.71 -1.25
CA GLN A 458 -2.07 -36.81 -2.12
C GLN A 458 -0.69 -37.36 -1.72
N VAL A 459 0.23 -36.49 -1.30
CA VAL A 459 1.59 -36.88 -0.89
C VAL A 459 1.63 -37.50 0.50
N HIS A 460 0.85 -36.98 1.45
CA HIS A 460 0.92 -37.36 2.87
C HIS A 460 -0.23 -38.27 3.33
N GLY A 461 -1.25 -38.48 2.50
CA GLY A 461 -2.48 -39.21 2.80
C GLY A 461 -3.47 -38.45 3.69
N LYS A 462 -2.99 -37.51 4.51
CA LYS A 462 -3.82 -36.65 5.37
C LYS A 462 -3.14 -35.30 5.60
N ILE A 463 -3.96 -34.26 5.69
CA ILE A 463 -3.55 -32.92 6.12
C ILE A 463 -3.51 -32.83 7.65
N GLU A 464 -2.32 -32.51 8.17
CA GLU A 464 -2.10 -32.24 9.59
C GLU A 464 -1.19 -31.01 9.74
N PHE A 465 -1.67 -30.02 10.47
CA PHE A 465 -0.93 -28.79 10.75
C PHE A 465 -0.02 -29.00 11.96
N LYS A 466 1.27 -28.68 11.84
CA LYS A 466 2.22 -28.69 12.96
C LYS A 466 2.36 -27.32 13.63
N ALA A 467 1.85 -26.29 12.98
CA ALA A 467 1.62 -24.95 13.50
C ALA A 467 0.27 -24.43 12.96
N PRO A 468 -0.47 -23.58 13.69
CA PRO A 468 -1.69 -22.94 13.21
C PRO A 468 -1.47 -22.22 11.88
N LEU A 469 -2.47 -22.30 11.00
CA LEU A 469 -2.54 -21.49 9.78
C LEU A 469 -3.75 -20.56 9.85
N VAL A 470 -3.52 -19.28 10.07
CA VAL A 470 -4.59 -18.26 10.05
C VAL A 470 -4.73 -17.74 8.62
N VAL A 471 -5.93 -17.85 8.05
CA VAL A 471 -6.23 -17.44 6.67
C VAL A 471 -7.30 -16.37 6.69
N THR A 472 -7.10 -15.30 5.91
CA THR A 472 -8.07 -14.22 5.79
C THR A 472 -8.17 -13.81 4.33
N ALA A 473 -9.35 -14.00 3.74
CA ALA A 473 -9.66 -13.42 2.44
C ALA A 473 -9.74 -11.90 2.58
N PRO A 474 -9.22 -11.11 1.64
CA PRO A 474 -9.18 -9.66 1.80
C PRO A 474 -10.55 -9.00 1.60
N THR A 475 -11.49 -9.63 0.87
CA THR A 475 -12.83 -9.10 0.63
C THR A 475 -13.90 -10.20 0.62
N TYR A 476 -15.15 -9.83 0.90
CA TYR A 476 -16.30 -10.72 0.74
C TYR A 476 -16.55 -11.14 -0.71
N ASN A 477 -16.33 -10.24 -1.68
CA ASN A 477 -16.49 -10.58 -3.10
C ASN A 477 -15.56 -11.74 -3.51
N ILE A 478 -14.33 -11.77 -2.98
CA ILE A 478 -13.41 -12.89 -3.23
C ILE A 478 -13.92 -14.19 -2.58
N ILE A 479 -14.52 -14.11 -1.39
CA ILE A 479 -15.16 -15.29 -0.78
C ILE A 479 -16.31 -15.80 -1.66
N ASP A 480 -17.16 -14.92 -2.15
CA ASP A 480 -18.30 -15.28 -3.00
C ASP A 480 -17.82 -15.93 -4.32
N GLU A 481 -16.78 -15.37 -4.96
CA GLU A 481 -16.14 -15.97 -6.14
C GLU A 481 -15.57 -17.37 -5.84
N LEU A 482 -14.84 -17.54 -4.73
CA LEU A 482 -14.28 -18.83 -4.32
C LEU A 482 -15.35 -19.85 -3.95
N LYS A 483 -16.49 -19.43 -3.41
CA LYS A 483 -17.65 -20.30 -3.16
C LYS A 483 -18.24 -20.81 -4.46
N ASN A 484 -18.43 -19.92 -5.44
CA ASN A 484 -18.95 -20.27 -6.77
C ASN A 484 -18.01 -21.22 -7.53
N GLU A 485 -16.70 -21.01 -7.40
CA GLU A 485 -15.66 -21.84 -8.02
C GLU A 485 -15.41 -23.17 -7.26
N GLY A 486 -15.96 -23.31 -6.05
CA GLY A 486 -15.83 -24.51 -5.21
C GLY A 486 -14.55 -24.59 -4.36
N ASP A 487 -13.62 -23.64 -4.52
CA ASP A 487 -12.37 -23.58 -3.77
C ASP A 487 -12.60 -23.25 -2.29
N TRP A 488 -13.59 -22.41 -1.96
CA TRP A 488 -13.93 -22.13 -0.55
C TRP A 488 -14.33 -23.39 0.21
N LYS A 489 -15.02 -24.34 -0.45
CA LYS A 489 -15.42 -25.62 0.14
C LYS A 489 -14.21 -26.47 0.54
N VAL A 490 -13.14 -26.41 -0.26
CA VAL A 490 -11.87 -27.08 0.06
C VAL A 490 -11.25 -26.45 1.30
N LEU A 491 -11.22 -25.12 1.36
CA LEU A 491 -10.70 -24.41 2.53
C LEU A 491 -11.51 -24.76 3.79
N GLN A 492 -12.84 -24.81 3.70
CA GLN A 492 -13.71 -25.21 4.79
C GLN A 492 -13.43 -26.65 5.26
N GLN A 493 -13.23 -27.59 4.32
CA GLN A 493 -12.94 -29.00 4.64
C GLN A 493 -11.72 -29.18 5.56
N TYR A 494 -10.67 -28.35 5.37
CA TYR A 494 -9.43 -28.44 6.14
C TYR A 494 -9.36 -27.45 7.31
N SER A 495 -10.41 -26.65 7.52
CA SER A 495 -10.46 -25.66 8.58
C SER A 495 -11.11 -26.19 9.84
N GLY A 496 -10.56 -25.84 11.01
CA GLY A 496 -11.19 -26.08 12.31
C GLY A 496 -12.01 -24.89 12.82
N PHE A 497 -12.03 -23.78 12.07
CA PHE A 497 -12.76 -22.56 12.42
C PHE A 497 -13.16 -21.78 11.16
N GLU A 498 -14.39 -21.28 11.13
CA GLU A 498 -14.83 -20.27 10.16
C GLU A 498 -15.52 -19.15 10.92
N PHE A 499 -15.29 -17.91 10.50
CA PHE A 499 -15.93 -16.75 11.09
C PHE A 499 -17.45 -16.78 10.88
N ASP A 500 -18.17 -16.12 11.78
CA ASP A 500 -19.63 -15.99 11.73
C ASP A 500 -20.01 -14.50 11.85
N ASP A 501 -20.69 -13.99 10.83
CA ASP A 501 -21.17 -12.60 10.82
C ASP A 501 -22.45 -12.38 11.62
N ALA A 502 -23.24 -13.44 11.85
CA ALA A 502 -24.38 -13.37 12.77
C ALA A 502 -23.91 -13.34 14.23
N ASN A 503 -22.79 -13.99 14.53
CA ASN A 503 -22.19 -14.01 15.86
C ASN A 503 -20.69 -13.65 15.84
N PRO A 504 -20.35 -12.36 15.60
CA PRO A 504 -18.97 -11.91 15.53
C PRO A 504 -18.22 -12.19 16.83
N LYS A 505 -17.00 -12.71 16.70
CA LYS A 505 -16.07 -12.89 17.82
C LYS A 505 -15.84 -11.57 18.55
N THR A 506 -15.93 -11.57 19.88
CA THR A 506 -15.78 -10.37 20.74
C THR A 506 -14.48 -10.34 21.54
N ILE A 507 -13.70 -11.43 21.50
CA ILE A 507 -12.43 -11.57 22.21
C ILE A 507 -11.33 -11.93 21.21
N ALA A 508 -10.22 -11.19 21.26
CA ALA A 508 -9.05 -11.48 20.43
C ALA A 508 -8.37 -12.78 20.86
N ARG A 509 -7.91 -13.59 19.89
CA ARG A 509 -7.06 -14.73 20.23
C ARG A 509 -5.64 -14.30 20.50
N ARG A 510 -5.03 -15.03 21.43
CA ARG A 510 -3.61 -14.96 21.78
C ARG A 510 -2.93 -16.31 21.73
N GLU A 511 -3.72 -17.39 21.67
CA GLU A 511 -3.27 -18.78 21.64
C GLU A 511 -4.05 -19.48 20.53
N TYR A 512 -3.38 -20.40 19.84
CA TYR A 512 -3.93 -21.07 18.68
C TYR A 512 -3.70 -22.58 18.77
N LYS A 513 -4.70 -23.35 18.34
CA LYS A 513 -4.57 -24.79 18.12
C LYS A 513 -3.94 -25.01 16.76
N ASN A 514 -3.21 -26.11 16.61
CA ASN A 514 -2.61 -26.52 15.33
C ASN A 514 -3.68 -26.98 14.33
N MET A 515 -4.37 -26.01 13.72
CA MET A 515 -5.38 -26.19 12.69
C MET A 515 -5.41 -24.95 11.79
N MET A 516 -6.13 -25.05 10.67
CA MET A 516 -6.42 -23.87 9.85
C MET A 516 -7.61 -23.10 10.42
N TYR A 517 -7.55 -21.77 10.32
CA TYR A 517 -8.60 -20.83 10.70
C TYR A 517 -8.98 -19.99 9.49
N LEU A 518 -10.28 -19.96 9.14
CA LEU A 518 -10.84 -19.01 8.18
C LEU A 518 -11.40 -17.82 8.96
N GLU A 519 -10.63 -16.74 9.01
CA GLU A 519 -11.00 -15.50 9.68
C GLU A 519 -11.83 -14.58 8.77
N ARG A 520 -12.62 -13.71 9.40
CA ARG A 520 -13.42 -12.69 8.72
C ARG A 520 -12.54 -11.81 7.83
N PRO A 521 -13.01 -11.41 6.63
CA PRO A 521 -12.34 -10.42 5.82
C PRO A 521 -11.86 -9.19 6.57
N GLY A 522 -10.65 -8.73 6.25
CA GLY A 522 -10.03 -7.59 6.89
C GLY A 522 -8.53 -7.78 7.13
N CYS A 523 -7.92 -6.84 7.83
CA CYS A 523 -6.46 -6.80 8.00
C CYS A 523 -5.94 -7.86 9.00
N ASN A 524 -6.74 -8.24 10.00
CA ASN A 524 -6.43 -9.29 10.97
C ASN A 524 -4.99 -9.15 11.56
N LEU A 525 -4.21 -10.24 11.63
CA LEU A 525 -2.84 -10.28 12.12
C LEU A 525 -1.88 -9.33 11.37
N CYS A 526 -2.20 -8.88 10.15
CA CYS A 526 -1.36 -7.89 9.45
C CYS A 526 -1.19 -6.60 10.25
N MET A 527 -2.26 -6.14 10.91
CA MET A 527 -2.18 -4.99 11.80
C MET A 527 -1.69 -5.36 13.19
N GLY A 528 -2.12 -6.52 13.70
CA GLY A 528 -1.77 -6.99 15.04
C GLY A 528 -2.23 -6.03 16.15
N ASN A 529 -3.31 -5.28 15.92
CA ASN A 529 -3.96 -4.40 16.90
C ASN A 529 -5.04 -5.14 17.71
N GLN A 530 -5.60 -6.23 17.15
CA GLN A 530 -6.59 -7.09 17.80
C GLN A 530 -5.97 -8.46 18.10
N GLU A 531 -5.92 -9.34 17.11
CA GLU A 531 -5.28 -10.66 17.18
C GLU A 531 -3.75 -10.54 17.34
N LYS A 532 -3.14 -11.48 18.06
CA LYS A 532 -1.69 -11.56 18.28
C LYS A 532 -1.25 -13.02 18.30
N ALA A 533 -0.05 -13.30 17.78
CA ALA A 533 0.64 -14.57 18.04
C ALA A 533 1.17 -14.63 19.49
N GLU A 534 1.54 -15.82 19.95
CA GLU A 534 2.07 -16.01 21.31
C GLU A 534 3.45 -15.36 21.46
N GLU A 535 3.79 -14.86 22.65
CA GLU A 535 5.08 -14.21 22.89
C GLU A 535 6.24 -15.16 22.58
N GLY A 536 7.20 -14.68 21.78
CA GLY A 536 8.36 -15.44 21.35
C GLY A 536 8.12 -16.33 20.12
N ASP A 537 6.93 -16.34 19.54
CA ASP A 537 6.67 -17.11 18.32
C ASP A 537 7.51 -16.65 17.12
N THR A 538 7.83 -17.62 16.26
CA THR A 538 8.28 -17.38 14.89
C THR A 538 7.07 -17.44 13.96
N VAL A 539 6.61 -16.28 13.52
CA VAL A 539 5.50 -16.14 12.57
C VAL A 539 6.03 -16.14 11.14
N MET A 540 5.40 -16.90 10.24
CA MET A 540 5.62 -16.84 8.79
C MET A 540 4.36 -16.27 8.14
N ALA A 541 4.44 -15.14 7.44
CA ALA A 541 3.26 -14.40 7.02
C ALA A 541 3.33 -13.87 5.58
N THR A 542 2.18 -13.71 4.94
CA THR A 542 2.05 -12.96 3.67
C THR A 542 1.81 -11.48 3.87
N SER A 543 1.79 -11.00 5.13
CA SER A 543 1.58 -9.59 5.49
C SER A 543 2.72 -8.69 5.00
N THR A 544 2.60 -7.39 5.25
CA THR A 544 3.56 -6.40 4.75
C THR A 544 4.66 -6.05 5.74
N ARG A 545 4.51 -6.30 7.04
CA ARG A 545 5.41 -5.76 8.08
C ARG A 545 5.93 -6.79 9.05
N LEU A 546 7.22 -6.66 9.38
CA LEU A 546 7.96 -7.53 10.30
C LEU A 546 8.47 -6.83 11.58
N PHE A 547 7.95 -5.64 11.89
CA PHE A 547 8.42 -4.84 13.01
C PHE A 547 8.25 -5.52 14.37
N LYS A 548 9.16 -5.23 15.30
CA LYS A 548 9.11 -5.73 16.67
C LYS A 548 7.77 -5.41 17.33
N GLY A 549 7.11 -6.42 17.91
CA GLY A 549 5.83 -6.23 18.60
C GLY A 549 4.62 -6.07 17.69
N ARG A 550 4.79 -6.08 16.35
CA ARG A 550 3.69 -5.90 15.38
C ARG A 550 2.67 -7.02 15.49
N VAL A 551 3.07 -8.25 15.17
CA VAL A 551 2.22 -9.46 15.28
C VAL A 551 2.55 -10.25 16.54
N VAL A 552 3.82 -10.22 16.94
CA VAL A 552 4.38 -11.05 18.01
C VAL A 552 5.29 -10.23 18.92
N GLY A 553 5.16 -10.44 20.23
CA GLY A 553 6.02 -9.85 21.27
C GLY A 553 7.21 -10.75 21.63
N ASP A 554 8.17 -10.21 22.38
CA ASP A 554 9.25 -11.02 22.96
C ASP A 554 8.74 -11.79 24.17
N SER A 555 9.14 -13.05 24.33
CA SER A 555 8.99 -13.76 25.60
C SER A 555 10.24 -13.58 26.46
N LYS A 556 10.21 -14.12 27.70
CA LYS A 556 11.37 -14.16 28.60
C LYS A 556 12.57 -14.93 28.02
N LYS A 557 12.36 -15.82 27.04
CA LYS A 557 13.39 -16.75 26.54
C LYS A 557 13.69 -16.61 25.05
N LYS A 558 12.79 -16.01 24.26
CA LYS A 558 12.91 -15.92 22.81
C LYS A 558 12.33 -14.60 22.32
N LYS A 559 13.06 -13.93 21.42
CA LYS A 559 12.54 -12.76 20.71
C LYS A 559 11.44 -13.19 19.76
N GLY A 560 10.34 -12.45 19.76
CA GLY A 560 9.30 -12.63 18.75
C GLY A 560 9.84 -12.20 17.40
N GLU A 561 9.50 -12.93 16.35
CA GLU A 561 9.92 -12.62 14.99
C GLU A 561 8.83 -12.94 13.98
N SER A 562 8.67 -12.08 12.97
CA SER A 562 7.73 -12.27 11.87
C SER A 562 8.52 -12.25 10.57
N LEU A 563 8.54 -13.36 9.85
CA LEU A 563 9.14 -13.48 8.52
C LEU A 563 8.06 -13.30 7.46
N LEU A 564 8.40 -12.65 6.35
CA LEU A 564 7.44 -12.43 5.26
C LEU A 564 7.81 -13.28 4.05
N ALA A 565 6.85 -14.01 3.50
CA ALA A 565 7.06 -14.92 2.38
C ALA A 565 5.83 -15.01 1.46
N SER A 566 5.99 -15.66 0.31
CA SER A 566 4.90 -16.01 -0.59
C SER A 566 3.94 -17.02 0.03
N THR A 567 2.69 -17.03 -0.44
CA THR A 567 1.62 -17.91 0.05
C THR A 567 2.08 -19.38 0.15
N PRO A 568 2.73 -19.97 -0.87
CA PRO A 568 3.16 -21.36 -0.77
C PRO A 568 4.15 -21.65 0.35
N VAL A 569 5.11 -20.75 0.59
CA VAL A 569 6.08 -20.90 1.69
C VAL A 569 5.37 -20.85 3.04
N VAL A 570 4.41 -19.94 3.22
CA VAL A 570 3.65 -19.82 4.48
C VAL A 570 2.87 -21.10 4.77
N VAL A 571 2.08 -21.55 3.80
CA VAL A 571 1.19 -22.73 3.93
C VAL A 571 2.01 -23.97 4.25
N LEU A 572 3.05 -24.23 3.47
CA LEU A 572 3.90 -25.39 3.67
C LEU A 572 4.66 -25.31 5.00
N SER A 573 5.05 -24.11 5.43
CA SER A 573 5.72 -23.94 6.73
C SER A 573 4.80 -24.25 7.91
N ALA A 574 3.52 -23.89 7.83
CA ALA A 574 2.53 -24.19 8.88
C ALA A 574 2.26 -25.71 8.99
N LEU A 575 2.15 -26.39 7.85
CA LEU A 575 2.02 -27.85 7.80
C LEU A 575 3.25 -28.57 8.38
N LEU A 576 4.45 -28.09 8.06
CA LEU A 576 5.69 -28.71 8.52
C LEU A 576 6.11 -28.29 9.95
N GLY A 577 5.62 -27.16 10.46
CA GLY A 577 6.07 -26.53 11.72
C GLY A 577 7.49 -25.94 11.61
N ARG A 578 7.97 -25.76 10.37
CA ARG A 578 9.29 -25.28 10.03
C ARG A 578 9.33 -24.83 8.57
N THR A 579 10.34 -24.07 8.18
CA THR A 579 10.60 -23.76 6.77
C THR A 579 10.75 -25.04 5.94
N PRO A 580 10.22 -25.08 4.70
CA PRO A 580 10.43 -26.21 3.78
C PRO A 580 11.84 -26.23 3.19
N SER A 581 12.22 -27.39 2.67
CA SER A 581 13.31 -27.53 1.69
C SER A 581 12.83 -27.18 0.28
N MET A 582 13.75 -26.91 -0.64
CA MET A 582 13.40 -26.66 -2.06
C MET A 582 12.66 -27.84 -2.71
N LYS A 583 12.99 -29.08 -2.31
CA LYS A 583 12.31 -30.28 -2.83
C LYS A 583 10.87 -30.34 -2.35
N GLU A 584 10.63 -30.17 -1.04
CA GLU A 584 9.28 -30.14 -0.47
C GLU A 584 8.45 -29.01 -1.09
N TYR A 585 9.06 -27.83 -1.29
CA TYR A 585 8.42 -26.69 -1.94
C TYR A 585 7.96 -27.02 -3.37
N LYS A 586 8.86 -27.53 -4.23
CA LYS A 586 8.54 -27.83 -5.62
C LYS A 586 7.43 -28.87 -5.77
N ILE A 587 7.40 -29.88 -4.90
CA ILE A 587 6.33 -30.88 -4.87
C ILE A 587 4.99 -30.22 -4.48
N ALA A 588 4.99 -29.34 -3.48
CA ALA A 588 3.77 -28.71 -3.00
C ALA A 588 3.11 -27.80 -4.07
N VAL A 589 3.92 -27.14 -4.90
CA VAL A 589 3.44 -26.23 -5.96
C VAL A 589 3.30 -26.89 -7.33
N GLU A 590 3.52 -28.19 -7.44
CA GLU A 590 3.44 -28.90 -8.71
C GLU A 590 2.04 -28.78 -9.33
N GLY A 591 1.98 -28.39 -10.60
CA GLY A 591 0.72 -28.23 -11.34
C GLY A 591 -0.14 -27.03 -10.91
N ILE A 592 0.35 -26.17 -10.03
CA ILE A 592 -0.36 -24.96 -9.60
C ILE A 592 0.01 -23.80 -10.53
N ASP A 593 -0.99 -23.06 -11.00
CA ASP A 593 -0.78 -21.81 -11.71
C ASP A 593 -0.50 -20.69 -10.69
N LEU A 594 0.77 -20.52 -10.33
CA LEU A 594 1.25 -19.38 -9.55
C LEU A 594 1.21 -18.12 -10.42
N THR A 595 1.16 -16.95 -9.81
CA THR A 595 1.21 -15.67 -10.53
C THR A 595 2.49 -15.60 -11.38
N LYS A 596 2.32 -15.67 -12.70
CA LYS A 596 3.42 -15.58 -13.68
C LYS A 596 3.57 -14.15 -14.15
N TYR A 597 4.81 -13.71 -14.31
CA TYR A 597 5.13 -12.43 -14.87
C TYR A 597 6.14 -12.60 -16.01
N SER A 598 5.89 -11.89 -17.11
CA SER A 598 6.80 -11.76 -18.24
C SER A 598 7.04 -10.28 -18.49
N PRO A 599 8.30 -9.82 -18.61
CA PRO A 599 8.57 -8.45 -19.00
C PRO A 599 7.93 -8.12 -20.36
N PRO A 600 7.47 -6.87 -20.58
CA PRO A 600 6.92 -6.45 -21.86
C PRO A 600 7.92 -6.68 -23.02
N ILE A 601 7.44 -7.28 -24.11
CA ILE A 601 8.28 -7.62 -25.29
C ILE A 601 8.70 -6.35 -26.05
N ALA A 602 7.85 -5.32 -26.06
CA ALA A 602 8.16 -4.02 -26.63
C ALA A 602 8.61 -3.04 -25.54
N ASN A 603 9.55 -2.16 -25.88
CA ASN A 603 9.87 -1.03 -25.01
C ASN A 603 8.59 -0.19 -24.81
N LEU A 604 8.12 -0.08 -23.56
CA LEU A 604 6.96 0.74 -23.12
C LEU A 604 7.12 2.25 -23.37
N HIS A 605 8.07 2.66 -24.20
CA HIS A 605 8.46 4.03 -24.53
C HIS A 605 7.83 4.55 -25.83
N SER A 606 6.97 3.77 -26.50
CA SER A 606 6.45 4.04 -27.86
C SER A 606 5.14 4.83 -27.93
#